data_AF-A0A9E2WT59-F1
#
_entry.id   AF-A0A9E2WT59-F1
#
_cell.length_a   1.000
_cell.length_b   1.000
_cell.length_c   1.000
_cell.angle_alpha   90.00
_cell.angle_beta   90.00
_cell.angle_gamma   90.00
#
_symmetry.space_group_name_H-M   'P 1'
#
loop_
_entity.id
_entity.type
_entity.pdbx_description
1 polymer ?
#
loop_
_entity_poly.entity_id
_entity_poly.type
_entity_poly.pdbx_seq_one_letter_code
_entity_poly.pdbx_strand_id
1 'polypeptide(L)'
;MMNRFIFLLSLIIASSKILAQDSPIFTDRPNVTDAVPLISPGTFQVELGYANSQIPTLSSNSIPNLSVKYGLFDWLELRVLSNYLVNKTEFMGLETRSGITPIVFSPKFGLLEQKGAI
;
A
#
# COMPACT_ATOMS: atom_id res chain seq x y z
N MET A 1 -26.07 39.36 5.98
CA MET A 1 -24.84 38.81 6.62
C MET A 1 -25.13 37.55 7.44
N MET A 2 -26.20 37.48 8.23
CA MET A 2 -26.54 36.35 9.10
C MET A 2 -26.60 34.98 8.39
N ASN A 3 -27.16 34.88 7.18
CA ASN A 3 -27.25 33.61 6.45
C ASN A 3 -25.87 33.04 6.03
N ARG A 4 -24.89 33.91 5.76
CA ARG A 4 -23.52 33.49 5.42
C ARG A 4 -22.78 32.97 6.66
N PHE A 5 -23.05 33.59 7.81
CA PHE A 5 -22.50 33.15 9.09
C PHE A 5 -23.06 31.78 9.51
N ILE A 6 -24.38 31.58 9.36
CA ILE A 6 -25.04 30.29 9.63
C ILE A 6 -24.50 29.19 8.69
N PHE A 7 -24.31 29.51 7.41
CA PHE A 7 -23.73 28.57 6.44
C PHE A 7 -22.30 28.17 6.82
N LEU A 8 -21.44 29.14 7.16
CA LEU A 8 -20.06 28.87 7.59
C LEU A 8 -20.03 28.06 8.89
N LEU A 9 -20.88 28.38 9.85
CA LEU A 9 -21.00 27.62 11.10
C LEU A 9 -21.46 26.17 10.85
N SER A 10 -22.37 25.96 9.90
CA SER A 10 -22.84 24.62 9.53
C SER A 10 -21.73 23.77 8.89
N LEU A 11 -20.86 24.38 8.09
CA LEU A 11 -19.70 23.73 7.47
C LEU A 11 -18.67 23.27 8.52
N ILE A 12 -18.41 24.12 9.51
CA ILE A 12 -17.48 23.82 10.60
C ILE A 12 -18.03 22.66 11.45
N ILE A 13 -19.33 22.67 11.78
CA ILE A 13 -19.94 21.58 12.55
C ILE A 13 -19.95 20.27 11.76
N ALA A 14 -20.20 20.31 10.44
CA ALA A 14 -20.18 19.12 9.59
C ALA A 14 -18.78 18.47 9.50
N SER A 15 -17.70 19.25 9.56
CA SER A 15 -16.33 18.71 9.53
C SER A 15 -15.95 17.87 10.77
N SER A 16 -16.63 18.06 11.90
CA SER A 16 -16.33 17.31 13.14
C SER A 16 -16.72 15.83 13.09
N LYS A 17 -17.54 15.43 12.11
CA LYS A 17 -17.94 14.03 11.88
C LYS A 17 -17.00 13.28 10.94
N ILE A 18 -15.99 13.94 10.39
CA ILE A 18 -14.99 13.32 9.51
C ILE A 18 -13.80 12.87 10.36
N LEU A 19 -14.01 11.84 11.19
CA LEU A 19 -12.91 11.10 11.79
C LEU A 19 -12.42 10.11 10.73
N ALA A 20 -11.39 10.50 9.98
CA ALA A 20 -10.89 9.72 8.85
C ALA A 20 -10.04 8.50 9.28
N GLN A 21 -9.81 8.29 10.57
CA GLN A 21 -8.87 7.28 11.09
C GLN A 21 -9.46 6.55 12.31
N ASP A 22 -10.56 5.83 12.12
CA ASP A 22 -11.13 4.97 13.17
C ASP A 22 -10.25 3.73 13.45
N SER A 23 -9.39 3.33 12.50
CA SER A 23 -8.46 2.22 12.64
C SER A 23 -7.02 2.68 12.35
N PRO A 24 -6.03 2.29 13.18
CA PRO A 24 -4.64 2.63 12.94
C PRO A 24 -4.16 2.03 11.62
N ILE A 25 -3.59 2.88 10.76
CA ILE A 25 -2.97 2.43 9.51
C ILE A 25 -1.70 1.67 9.86
N PHE A 26 -1.64 0.39 9.45
CA PHE A 26 -0.43 -0.41 9.55
C PHE A 26 0.25 -0.46 8.18
N THR A 27 1.42 0.16 8.08
CA THR A 27 2.19 0.22 6.81
C THR A 27 3.32 -0.78 6.81
N ASP A 28 3.76 -1.18 5.62
CA ASP A 28 4.91 -2.05 5.44
C ASP A 28 5.80 -1.60 4.27
N ARG A 29 6.91 -2.31 4.03
CA ARG A 29 7.76 -2.19 2.84
C ARG A 29 7.16 -3.05 1.72
N PRO A 30 6.55 -2.45 0.67
CA PRO A 30 5.86 -3.19 -0.37
C PRO A 30 6.75 -4.28 -0.98
N ASN A 31 6.23 -5.51 -1.11
CA ASN A 31 6.94 -6.67 -1.67
C ASN A 31 8.24 -7.09 -0.95
N VAL A 32 8.53 -6.59 0.25
CA VAL A 32 9.74 -6.97 1.02
C VAL A 32 9.38 -7.64 2.34
N THR A 33 8.39 -7.10 3.03
CA THR A 33 7.87 -7.63 4.28
C THR A 33 6.35 -7.73 4.23
N ASP A 34 5.80 -8.61 5.06
CA ASP A 34 4.37 -8.76 5.25
C ASP A 34 3.97 -8.40 6.67
N ALA A 35 3.14 -7.37 6.79
CA ALA A 35 2.45 -7.00 8.01
C ALA A 35 1.70 -8.22 8.55
N VAL A 36 1.80 -8.48 9.86
CA VAL A 36 1.00 -9.52 10.53
C VAL A 36 -0.50 -9.21 10.50
N PRO A 37 -0.97 -8.01 10.92
CA PRO A 37 -2.42 -7.71 10.93
C PRO A 37 -3.01 -7.64 9.52
N LEU A 38 -4.32 -7.90 9.42
CA LEU A 38 -5.12 -7.66 8.21
C LEU A 38 -5.59 -6.20 8.17
N ILE A 39 -5.83 -5.69 6.97
CA ILE A 39 -6.54 -4.42 6.77
C ILE A 39 -8.01 -4.57 7.22
N SER A 40 -8.50 -3.61 8.01
CA SER A 40 -9.89 -3.62 8.50
C SER A 40 -10.91 -3.68 7.36
N PRO A 41 -12.08 -4.34 7.54
CA PRO A 41 -13.11 -4.42 6.50
C PRO A 41 -13.55 -3.03 6.02
N GLY A 42 -13.67 -2.88 4.71
CA GLY A 42 -14.05 -1.62 4.07
C GLY A 42 -12.90 -0.62 3.94
N THR A 43 -11.71 -0.90 4.48
CA THR A 43 -10.55 -0.01 4.37
C THR A 43 -9.78 -0.28 3.09
N PHE A 44 -9.48 0.79 2.36
CA PHE A 44 -8.60 0.78 1.19
C PHE A 44 -7.25 1.39 1.56
N GLN A 45 -6.17 0.71 1.22
CA GLN A 45 -4.80 1.17 1.48
C GLN A 45 -3.95 1.05 0.24
N VAL A 46 -3.22 2.12 -0.08
CA VAL A 46 -2.27 2.17 -1.20
C VAL A 46 -0.89 2.43 -0.64
N GLU A 47 0.05 1.55 -0.93
CA GLU A 47 1.45 1.70 -0.55
C GLU A 47 2.30 1.82 -1.81
N LEU A 48 3.22 2.79 -1.76
CA LEU A 48 4.22 3.05 -2.79
C LEU A 48 5.59 2.91 -2.14
N GLY A 49 6.43 2.07 -2.72
CA GLY A 49 7.79 1.83 -2.25
C GLY A 49 8.83 2.09 -3.34
N TYR A 50 10.08 2.13 -2.89
CA TYR A 50 11.27 2.05 -3.73
C TYR A 50 12.06 0.81 -3.30
N ALA A 51 12.46 -0.03 -4.26
CA ALA A 51 13.36 -1.14 -3.99
C ALA A 51 14.52 -1.12 -4.98
N ASN A 52 15.72 -1.37 -4.47
CA ASN A 52 16.94 -1.51 -5.26
C ASN A 52 17.59 -2.86 -4.94
N SER A 53 18.04 -3.55 -5.99
CA SER A 53 18.82 -4.77 -5.88
C SER A 53 20.02 -4.65 -6.81
N GLN A 54 21.21 -4.98 -6.30
CA GLN A 54 22.44 -4.91 -7.07
C GLN A 54 23.25 -6.19 -6.87
N ILE A 55 23.59 -6.84 -7.98
CA ILE A 55 24.55 -7.93 -8.08
C ILE A 55 25.60 -7.54 -9.14
N PRO A 56 26.79 -8.18 -9.17
CA PRO A 56 27.95 -7.67 -9.92
C PRO A 56 27.72 -7.31 -11.39
N THR A 57 26.79 -7.97 -12.08
CA THR A 57 26.51 -7.75 -13.51
C THR A 57 25.10 -7.23 -13.79
N LEU A 58 24.29 -6.97 -12.75
CA LEU A 58 22.89 -6.58 -12.86
C LEU A 58 22.47 -5.65 -11.72
N SER A 59 21.89 -4.51 -12.05
CA SER A 59 21.18 -3.63 -11.12
C SER A 59 19.70 -3.58 -11.48
N SER A 60 18.82 -3.70 -10.49
CA SER A 60 17.37 -3.64 -10.65
C SER A 60 16.78 -2.60 -9.70
N ASN A 61 15.91 -1.73 -10.23
CA ASN A 61 15.18 -0.72 -9.46
C ASN A 61 13.68 -0.88 -9.66
N SER A 62 12.90 -0.88 -8.58
CA SER A 62 11.43 -0.87 -8.60
C SER A 62 10.90 0.50 -8.18
N ILE A 63 10.32 1.25 -9.12
CA ILE A 63 9.89 2.65 -8.94
C ILE A 63 8.62 2.98 -9.76
N PRO A 64 7.40 2.97 -9.17
CA PRO A 64 7.10 2.57 -7.81
C PRO A 64 6.98 1.05 -7.68
N ASN A 65 7.22 0.59 -6.46
CA ASN A 65 6.75 -0.69 -5.96
C ASN A 65 5.36 -0.48 -5.37
N LEU A 66 4.31 -0.88 -6.09
CA LEU A 66 2.92 -0.58 -5.76
C LEU A 66 2.23 -1.78 -5.11
N SER A 67 1.58 -1.54 -3.97
CA SER A 67 0.67 -2.48 -3.32
C SER A 67 -0.65 -1.78 -3.02
N VAL A 68 -1.73 -2.31 -3.57
CA VAL A 68 -3.11 -1.88 -3.30
C VAL A 68 -3.78 -2.96 -2.48
N LYS A 69 -4.35 -2.59 -1.34
CA LYS A 69 -4.93 -3.51 -0.36
C LYS A 69 -6.37 -3.11 -0.05
N TYR A 70 -7.22 -4.10 0.13
CA TYR A 70 -8.60 -3.91 0.54
C TYR A 70 -9.00 -4.96 1.58
N GLY A 71 -9.45 -4.51 2.75
CA GLY A 71 -10.04 -5.39 3.75
C GLY A 71 -11.46 -5.77 3.33
N LEU A 72 -11.69 -7.05 3.03
CA LEU A 72 -13.01 -7.53 2.60
C LEU A 72 -13.82 -8.05 3.80
N PHE A 73 -13.19 -8.86 4.65
CA PHE A 73 -13.75 -9.38 5.89
C PHE A 73 -12.67 -9.42 6.97
N ASP A 74 -13.04 -9.59 8.25
CA ASP A 74 -12.06 -9.66 9.36
C ASP A 74 -11.04 -10.79 9.23
N TRP A 75 -11.30 -11.76 8.34
CA TRP A 75 -10.43 -12.90 8.03
C TRP A 75 -9.85 -12.87 6.61
N LEU A 76 -10.19 -11.86 5.78
CA LEU A 76 -9.79 -11.81 4.38
C LEU A 76 -9.44 -10.39 3.92
N GLU A 77 -8.20 -10.24 3.46
CA GLU A 77 -7.68 -9.08 2.76
C GLU A 77 -7.34 -9.45 1.31
N LEU A 78 -7.68 -8.57 0.37
CA LEU A 78 -7.31 -8.71 -1.04
C LEU A 78 -6.23 -7.71 -1.41
N ARG A 79 -5.24 -8.16 -2.17
CA ARG A 79 -4.13 -7.32 -2.63
C ARG A 79 -3.96 -7.39 -4.13
N VAL A 80 -3.60 -6.25 -4.71
CA VAL A 80 -3.14 -6.11 -6.09
C VAL A 80 -1.76 -5.49 -6.04
N LEU A 81 -0.79 -6.16 -6.65
CA LEU A 81 0.61 -5.73 -6.64
C LEU A 81 1.09 -5.53 -8.07
N SER A 82 1.84 -4.47 -8.28
CA SER A 82 2.50 -4.18 -9.54
C SER A 82 3.71 -3.31 -9.30
N ASN A 83 4.69 -3.38 -10.18
CA ASN A 83 5.93 -2.65 -10.05
C ASN A 83 6.31 -2.08 -11.40
N TYR A 84 6.99 -0.94 -11.41
CA TYR A 84 7.75 -0.52 -12.60
C TYR A 84 9.22 -0.82 -12.37
N LEU A 85 9.76 -1.80 -13.10
CA LEU A 85 11.14 -2.24 -12.98
C LEU A 85 12.04 -1.54 -14.01
N VAL A 86 13.25 -1.18 -13.58
CA VAL A 86 14.35 -0.71 -14.42
C VAL A 86 15.57 -1.58 -14.13
N ASN A 87 15.93 -2.43 -15.09
CA ASN A 87 17.08 -3.33 -15.04
C ASN A 87 18.22 -2.78 -15.87
N LYS A 88 19.43 -2.78 -15.32
CA LYS A 88 20.69 -2.43 -16.00
C LYS A 88 21.62 -3.64 -15.95
N THR A 89 22.04 -4.14 -17.09
CA THR A 89 22.90 -5.33 -17.22
C THR A 89 24.24 -4.95 -17.85
N GLU A 90 25.34 -5.49 -17.31
CA GLU A 90 26.71 -5.22 -17.75
C GLU A 90 27.44 -6.52 -18.17
N PHE A 91 26.85 -7.30 -19.09
CA PHE A 91 27.43 -8.59 -19.52
C PHE A 91 28.30 -8.47 -20.79
N MET A 92 27.91 -7.63 -21.75
CA MET A 92 28.68 -7.34 -22.99
C MET A 92 28.55 -5.87 -23.44
N GLY A 93 28.27 -4.98 -22.48
CA GLY A 93 27.83 -3.60 -22.71
C GLY A 93 26.72 -3.23 -21.74
N LEU A 94 26.43 -1.94 -21.60
CA LEU A 94 25.40 -1.44 -20.69
C LEU A 94 24.03 -1.51 -21.37
N GLU A 95 23.25 -2.55 -21.07
CA GLU A 95 21.85 -2.65 -21.50
C GLU A 95 20.92 -2.16 -20.40
N THR A 96 19.98 -1.27 -20.73
CA THR A 96 18.90 -0.86 -19.81
C THR A 96 17.56 -1.33 -20.37
N ARG A 97 16.79 -2.04 -19.56
CA ARG A 97 15.43 -2.49 -19.88
C ARG A 97 14.48 -2.03 -18.78
N SER A 98 13.31 -1.54 -19.15
CA SER A 98 12.28 -1.16 -18.19
C SER A 98 10.90 -1.67 -18.59
N GLY A 99 10.03 -1.84 -17.61
CA GLY A 99 8.67 -2.30 -17.84
C GLY A 99 7.86 -2.48 -16.58
N ILE A 100 6.55 -2.60 -16.77
CA ILE A 100 5.61 -2.90 -15.70
C ILE A 100 5.63 -4.42 -15.47
N THR A 101 5.72 -4.85 -14.23
CA THR A 101 5.59 -6.26 -13.88
C THR A 101 4.15 -6.73 -14.07
N PRO A 102 3.91 -8.04 -14.28
CA PRO A 102 2.56 -8.57 -14.27
C PRO A 102 1.78 -8.10 -13.03
N ILE A 103 0.49 -7.85 -13.22
CA ILE A 103 -0.41 -7.54 -12.11
C ILE A 103 -0.63 -8.83 -11.32
N VAL A 104 -0.28 -8.81 -10.04
CA VAL A 104 -0.42 -9.97 -9.15
C VAL A 104 -1.62 -9.75 -8.24
N PHE A 105 -2.53 -10.72 -8.20
CA PHE A 105 -3.62 -10.79 -7.22
C PHE A 105 -3.19 -11.69 -6.07
N SER A 106 -3.22 -11.19 -4.83
CA SER A 106 -2.76 -11.92 -3.66
C SER A 106 -3.78 -11.79 -2.51
N PRO A 107 -4.58 -12.83 -2.23
CA PRO A 107 -5.40 -12.86 -1.02
C PRO A 107 -4.52 -13.14 0.20
N LYS A 108 -4.89 -12.56 1.35
CA LYS A 108 -4.30 -12.86 2.65
C LYS A 108 -5.42 -13.28 3.60
N PHE A 109 -5.24 -14.43 4.23
CA PHE A 109 -6.21 -15.03 5.13
C PHE A 109 -5.74 -14.93 6.59
N GLY A 110 -6.61 -14.43 7.46
CA GLY A 110 -6.40 -14.46 8.90
C GLY A 110 -6.79 -15.84 9.43
N LEU A 111 -5.84 -16.55 10.02
CA LEU A 111 -6.09 -17.87 10.60
C LEU A 111 -6.27 -17.80 12.11
N LEU A 112 -5.46 -16.97 12.78
CA LEU A 112 -5.41 -16.83 14.23
C LEU A 112 -5.23 -15.36 14.59
N GLU A 113 -5.83 -14.96 15.70
CA GLU A 113 -5.64 -13.65 16.29
C GLU A 113 -4.42 -13.66 17.21
N GLN A 114 -3.56 -12.65 17.08
CA GLN A 114 -2.47 -12.44 18.02
C GLN A 114 -3.02 -11.84 19.32
N LYS A 115 -2.93 -12.58 20.43
CA LYS A 115 -3.41 -12.13 21.76
C LYS A 115 -2.29 -11.70 22.72
N GLY A 116 -1.05 -11.60 22.23
CA GLY A 116 0.13 -11.31 23.04
C GLY A 116 0.51 -12.48 23.95
N ALA A 117 1.76 -12.53 24.41
CA ALA A 117 2.38 -13.62 25.19
C ALA A 117 2.02 -15.07 24.76
N ILE A 118 1.51 -15.24 23.55
CA ILE A 118 2.27 -15.80 22.43
C ILE A 118 2.19 -14.79 21.28
#